data_AF-A0A1I3SMR7-F1
#
_entry.id   AF-A0A1I3SMR7-F1
#
_cell.length_a   1.000
_cell.length_b   1.000
_cell.length_c   1.000
_cell.angle_alpha   90.00
_cell.angle_beta   90.00
_cell.angle_gamma   90.00
#
_symmetry.space_group_name_H-M   'P 1'
#
loop_
_entity.id
_entity.type
_entity.pdbx_description
1 polymer ?
#
loop_
_entity_poly.entity_id
_entity_poly.type
_entity_poly.pdbx_seq_one_letter_code
_entity_poly.pdbx_strand_id
1 'polypeptide(L)'
;MIDTDPLAVFITWTIYGTHLQGDHRGWRRRRQGGQLPQPSLAKWHEDRLKYPVILLNREQRSVVDQECHSLCLHRGWRLWEVNARSNHVHTVVTAVGLSGKTVRDQLKANCTRGLRERDSRFQG
;
A
#
# COMPACT_ATOMS: atom_id res chain seq x y z
N MET A 1 -29.96 -6.05 15.38
CA MET A 1 -29.22 -6.28 14.11
C MET A 1 -27.81 -6.68 14.50
N ILE A 2 -27.32 -7.80 13.97
CA ILE A 2 -25.90 -8.13 14.10
C ILE A 2 -25.19 -7.17 13.14
N ASP A 3 -24.33 -6.32 13.69
CA ASP A 3 -23.44 -5.51 12.88
C ASP A 3 -22.43 -6.46 12.21
N THR A 4 -22.58 -6.66 10.90
CA THR A 4 -21.70 -7.53 10.11
C THR A 4 -20.45 -6.80 9.65
N ASP A 5 -20.34 -5.50 9.90
CA ASP A 5 -19.16 -4.76 9.50
C ASP A 5 -17.97 -5.10 10.40
N PRO A 6 -16.76 -5.24 9.84
CA PRO A 6 -15.58 -5.48 10.64
C PRO A 6 -15.32 -4.28 11.57
N LEU A 7 -15.01 -4.56 12.83
CA LEU A 7 -14.61 -3.54 13.81
C LEU A 7 -13.46 -2.68 13.26
N ALA A 8 -12.47 -3.31 12.63
CA ALA A 8 -11.39 -2.66 11.92
C ALA A 8 -10.83 -3.59 10.85
N VAL A 9 -10.24 -3.01 9.80
CA VAL A 9 -9.53 -3.73 8.75
C VAL A 9 -8.02 -3.53 8.91
N PHE A 10 -7.28 -4.63 8.91
CA PHE A 10 -5.82 -4.61 8.79
C PHE A 10 -5.45 -4.61 7.30
N ILE A 11 -4.72 -3.59 6.88
CA ILE A 11 -4.38 -3.34 5.49
C ILE A 11 -2.87 -3.28 5.34
N THR A 12 -2.35 -3.98 4.33
CA THR A 12 -0.97 -3.84 3.87
C THR A 12 -0.96 -3.44 2.40
N TRP A 13 -0.10 -2.49 2.03
CA TRP A 13 0.29 -2.30 0.64
C TRP A 13 1.80 -2.13 0.50
N THR A 14 2.30 -2.56 -0.64
CA THR A 14 3.73 -2.50 -0.97
C THR A 14 4.03 -1.27 -1.81
N ILE A 15 5.28 -0.83 -1.73
CA ILE A 15 5.79 0.25 -2.57
C ILE A 15 5.99 -0.29 -3.99
N TYR A 16 5.77 0.59 -4.97
CA TYR A 16 5.87 0.26 -6.39
C TYR A 16 7.17 -0.50 -6.71
N GLY A 17 7.04 -1.61 -7.44
CA GLY A 17 8.18 -2.43 -7.87
C GLY A 17 8.88 -3.26 -6.79
N THR A 18 8.45 -3.24 -5.52
CA THR A 18 9.14 -3.97 -4.43
C THR A 18 8.67 -5.41 -4.21
N HIS A 19 7.58 -5.81 -4.86
CA HIS A 19 6.98 -7.15 -4.82
C HIS A 19 6.50 -7.50 -6.23
N LEU A 20 7.34 -8.19 -6.99
CA LEU A 20 7.08 -8.54 -8.40
C LEU A 20 6.60 -9.99 -8.48
N GLN A 21 5.72 -10.29 -9.44
CA GLN A 21 5.36 -11.68 -9.70
C GLN A 21 6.60 -12.45 -10.17
N GLY A 22 6.75 -13.68 -9.68
CA GLY A 22 7.92 -14.51 -9.95
C GLY A 22 9.15 -14.21 -9.10
N ASP A 23 9.11 -13.24 -8.18
CA ASP A 23 10.27 -12.97 -7.33
C ASP A 23 10.57 -14.13 -6.35
N HIS A 24 11.72 -14.07 -5.67
CA HIS A 24 12.23 -15.14 -4.79
C HIS A 24 11.31 -15.48 -3.61
N ARG A 25 10.34 -14.63 -3.28
CA ARG A 25 9.40 -14.84 -2.16
C ARG A 25 8.21 -15.72 -2.58
N GLY A 26 8.14 -16.08 -3.86
CA GLY A 26 6.94 -16.63 -4.46
C GLY A 26 5.91 -15.53 -4.74
N TRP A 27 4.78 -15.90 -5.31
CA TRP A 27 3.74 -14.95 -5.68
C TRP A 27 2.36 -15.58 -5.62
N ARG A 28 1.29 -14.79 -5.76
CA ARG A 28 -0.08 -15.31 -5.75
C ARG A 28 -0.78 -15.03 -7.06
N ARG A 29 -1.41 -16.06 -7.63
CA ARG A 29 -2.30 -15.95 -8.77
C ARG A 29 -3.75 -16.11 -8.31
N ARG A 30 -4.62 -15.17 -8.68
CA ARG A 30 -6.00 -15.02 -8.14
C ARG A 30 -6.82 -16.32 -8.10
N ARG A 31 -6.64 -17.22 -9.08
CA ARG A 31 -7.38 -18.49 -9.19
C ARG A 31 -6.56 -19.75 -8.85
N GLN A 32 -5.25 -19.62 -8.66
CA GLN A 32 -4.34 -20.77 -8.48
C GLN A 32 -3.58 -20.71 -7.15
N GLY A 33 -3.85 -19.70 -6.32
CA GLY A 33 -3.24 -19.57 -5.00
C GLY A 33 -1.76 -19.16 -5.08
N GLY A 34 -0.97 -19.65 -4.11
CA GLY A 34 0.46 -19.42 -4.06
C GLY A 34 1.18 -20.09 -5.23
N GLN A 35 2.26 -19.47 -5.68
CA GLN A 35 3.08 -19.87 -6.80
C GLN A 35 4.54 -19.80 -6.37
N LEU A 36 5.34 -20.73 -6.86
CA LEU A 36 6.78 -20.74 -6.62
C LEU A 36 7.45 -19.54 -7.33
N PRO A 37 8.67 -19.17 -6.91
CA PRO A 37 9.49 -18.21 -7.63
C PRO A 37 9.64 -18.58 -9.12
N GLN A 38 9.63 -17.56 -9.98
CA GLN A 38 9.81 -17.68 -11.43
C GLN A 38 10.70 -16.53 -11.90
N PRO A 39 12.04 -16.70 -11.85
CA PRO A 39 13.00 -15.61 -12.06
C PRO A 39 12.85 -14.89 -13.42
N SER A 40 12.54 -15.62 -14.49
CA SER A 40 12.29 -15.01 -15.81
C SER A 40 11.06 -14.10 -15.83
N LEU A 41 10.02 -14.44 -15.08
CA LEU A 41 8.83 -13.61 -14.92
C LEU A 41 9.13 -12.36 -14.08
N ALA A 42 9.90 -12.53 -12.99
CA ALA A 42 10.35 -11.39 -12.19
C ALA A 42 11.15 -10.40 -13.03
N LYS A 43 12.10 -10.90 -13.82
CA LYS A 43 12.91 -10.08 -14.72
C LYS A 43 12.06 -9.38 -15.78
N TRP A 44 11.11 -10.11 -16.38
CA TRP A 44 10.15 -9.55 -17.34
C TRP A 44 9.32 -8.39 -16.76
N HIS A 45 8.95 -8.47 -15.47
CA HIS A 45 8.24 -7.40 -14.78
C HIS A 45 9.16 -6.23 -14.40
N GLU A 46 10.38 -6.52 -13.96
CA GLU A 46 11.40 -5.53 -13.62
C GLU A 46 11.73 -4.65 -14.84
N ASP A 47 11.96 -5.26 -15.99
CA ASP A 47 12.30 -4.56 -17.24
C ASP A 47 11.15 -3.70 -17.80
N ARG A 48 9.94 -3.84 -17.24
CA ARG A 48 8.74 -3.09 -17.63
C ARG A 48 8.26 -2.10 -16.56
N LEU A 49 9.06 -1.85 -15.52
CA LEU A 49 8.77 -0.77 -14.59
C LEU A 49 8.80 0.57 -15.33
N LYS A 50 7.77 1.39 -15.12
CA LYS A 50 7.65 2.73 -15.73
C LYS A 50 8.55 3.76 -15.06
N TYR A 51 8.88 3.52 -13.79
CA TYR A 51 9.63 4.43 -12.93
C TYR A 51 10.66 3.63 -12.13
N PRO A 52 11.75 4.26 -11.67
CA PRO A 52 12.67 3.63 -10.75
C PRO A 52 11.95 3.24 -9.44
N VAL A 53 12.40 2.15 -8.82
CA VAL A 53 11.94 1.76 -7.49
C VAL A 53 12.54 2.70 -6.46
N ILE A 54 11.68 3.43 -5.74
CA ILE A 54 12.09 4.36 -4.68
C ILE A 54 11.59 3.81 -3.34
N LEU A 55 12.53 3.43 -2.47
CA LEU A 55 12.21 3.03 -1.10
C LEU A 55 11.97 4.27 -0.23
N LEU A 56 11.06 4.13 0.74
CA LEU A 56 10.74 5.20 1.67
C LEU A 56 11.88 5.43 2.68
N ASN A 57 12.43 6.63 2.69
CA ASN A 57 13.33 7.12 3.73
C ASN A 57 12.53 7.55 4.99
N ARG A 58 13.19 8.13 5.99
CA ARG A 58 12.51 8.55 7.24
C ARG A 58 11.46 9.65 7.00
N GLU A 59 11.79 10.65 6.21
CA GLU A 59 10.91 11.80 5.92
C GLU A 59 9.68 11.36 5.12
N GLN A 60 9.87 10.56 4.08
CA GLN A 60 8.78 10.02 3.25
C GLN A 60 7.85 9.11 4.06
N ARG A 61 8.38 8.34 5.01
CA ARG A 61 7.55 7.56 5.95
C ARG A 61 6.70 8.48 6.84
N SER A 62 7.27 9.59 7.31
CA SER A 62 6.51 10.60 8.06
C SER A 62 5.40 11.25 7.22
N VAL A 63 5.63 11.46 5.91
CA VAL A 63 4.59 11.94 5.00
C VAL A 63 3.46 10.92 4.87
N VAL A 64 3.78 9.65 4.67
CA VAL A 64 2.77 8.57 4.59
C VAL A 64 1.92 8.52 5.86
N ASP A 65 2.55 8.62 7.03
CA ASP A 65 1.90 8.64 8.34
C ASP A 65 0.89 9.81 8.43
N GLN A 66 1.37 11.03 8.18
CA GLN A 66 0.56 12.26 8.21
C GLN A 66 -0.60 12.21 7.21
N GLU A 67 -0.38 11.67 6.02
CA GLU A 67 -1.41 11.57 4.98
C GLU A 67 -2.46 10.49 5.31
N CYS A 68 -2.09 9.41 6.02
CA CYS A 68 -3.07 8.46 6.55
C CYS A 68 -3.94 9.13 7.62
N HIS A 69 -3.32 9.83 8.58
CA HIS A 69 -4.03 10.57 9.62
C HIS A 69 -4.98 11.61 9.02
N SER A 70 -4.50 12.42 8.08
CA SER A 70 -5.26 13.49 7.45
C SER A 70 -6.46 12.96 6.66
N LEU A 71 -6.28 11.89 5.87
CA LEU A 71 -7.39 11.29 5.13
C LEU A 71 -8.42 10.67 6.06
N CYS A 72 -7.99 9.90 7.06
CA CYS A 72 -8.91 9.27 8.00
C CYS A 72 -9.73 10.33 8.76
N LEU A 73 -9.08 11.40 9.23
CA LEU A 73 -9.77 12.53 9.86
C LEU A 73 -10.80 13.16 8.92
N HIS A 74 -10.39 13.48 7.68
CA HIS A 74 -11.28 14.08 6.68
C HIS A 74 -12.49 13.20 6.32
N ARG A 75 -12.29 11.87 6.30
CA ARG A 75 -13.34 10.89 5.98
C ARG A 75 -14.19 10.46 7.18
N GLY A 76 -13.87 10.91 8.39
CA GLY A 76 -14.49 10.42 9.62
C GLY A 76 -14.17 8.95 9.92
N TRP A 77 -13.07 8.42 9.38
CA TRP A 77 -12.59 7.07 9.70
C TRP A 77 -11.74 7.10 10.96
N ARG A 78 -11.80 6.04 11.76
CA ARG A 78 -10.88 5.88 12.89
C ARG A 78 -9.61 5.18 12.42
N LEU A 79 -8.51 5.92 12.38
CA LEU A 79 -7.17 5.33 12.24
C LEU A 79 -6.71 4.86 13.62
N TRP A 80 -6.47 3.56 13.76
CA TRP A 80 -5.95 2.99 15.01
C TRP A 80 -4.43 3.02 15.04
N GLU A 81 -3.82 2.67 13.91
CA GLU A 81 -2.36 2.60 13.78
C GLU A 81 -1.97 2.70 12.30
N VAL A 82 -0.82 3.33 12.04
CA VAL A 82 -0.12 3.30 10.76
C VAL A 82 1.36 3.02 11.00
N ASN A 83 1.95 2.13 10.21
CA ASN A 83 3.37 1.84 10.27
C ASN A 83 3.94 1.76 8.86
N ALA A 84 4.51 2.88 8.40
CA ALA A 84 5.23 2.93 7.15
C ALA A 84 6.63 2.32 7.31
N ARG A 85 6.95 1.30 6.52
CA ARG A 85 8.28 0.73 6.36
C ARG A 85 8.90 1.23 5.05
N SER A 86 10.15 0.88 4.79
CA SER A 86 10.85 1.35 3.58
C SER A 86 10.23 0.82 2.28
N ASN A 87 9.65 -0.39 2.29
CA ASN A 87 9.10 -1.05 1.10
C ASN A 87 7.62 -1.44 1.20
N HIS A 88 6.95 -1.15 2.32
CA HIS A 88 5.52 -1.41 2.51
C HIS A 88 4.95 -0.55 3.63
N VAL A 89 3.62 -0.48 3.72
CA VAL A 89 2.89 0.24 4.76
C VAL A 89 1.83 -0.67 5.32
N HIS A 90 1.67 -0.63 6.64
CA HIS A 90 0.61 -1.30 7.39
C HIS A 90 -0.32 -0.27 8.01
N THR A 91 -1.63 -0.51 7.99
CA THR A 91 -2.60 0.30 8.72
C THR A 91 -3.69 -0.57 9.36
N VAL A 92 -4.25 -0.09 10.48
CA VAL A 92 -5.46 -0.63 11.09
C VAL A 92 -6.49 0.49 11.14
N VAL A 93 -7.63 0.30 10.45
CA VAL A 93 -8.62 1.38 10.25
C VAL A 93 -10.04 0.84 10.46
N THR A 94 -10.88 1.60 11.17
CA THR A 94 -12.34 1.42 11.12
C THR A 94 -12.94 2.36 10.10
N ALA A 95 -13.62 1.80 9.11
CA ALA A 95 -14.38 2.53 8.09
C ALA A 95 -15.67 1.76 7.80
N VAL A 96 -16.72 2.07 8.58
CA VAL A 96 -18.03 1.40 8.54
C VAL A 96 -18.64 1.49 7.13
N GLY A 97 -19.25 0.40 6.66
CA GLY A 97 -19.87 0.31 5.33
C GLY A 97 -18.90 0.29 4.15
N LEU A 98 -17.56 0.26 4.36
CA LEU A 98 -16.57 0.26 3.29
C LEU A 98 -15.75 -1.02 3.24
N SER A 99 -15.55 -1.54 2.03
CA SER A 99 -14.64 -2.66 1.82
C SER A 99 -13.19 -2.28 2.10
N GLY A 100 -12.41 -3.20 2.67
CA GLY A 100 -10.97 -2.98 2.90
C GLY A 100 -10.19 -2.64 1.62
N LYS A 101 -10.65 -3.11 0.44
CA LYS A 101 -10.08 -2.72 -0.86
C LYS A 101 -10.24 -1.21 -1.10
N THR A 102 -11.44 -0.68 -0.89
CA THR A 102 -11.74 0.75 -1.07
C THR A 102 -10.91 1.61 -0.12
N VAL A 103 -10.84 1.22 1.15
CA VAL A 103 -10.05 1.94 2.18
C VAL A 103 -8.57 1.96 1.80
N ARG A 104 -8.00 0.80 1.43
CA ARG A 104 -6.60 0.70 0.97
C ARG A 104 -6.32 1.59 -0.23
N ASP A 105 -7.18 1.52 -1.25
CA ASP A 105 -6.94 2.23 -2.51
C ASP A 105 -6.96 3.76 -2.28
N GLN A 106 -7.85 4.26 -1.42
CA GLN A 106 -7.89 5.68 -1.05
C GLN A 106 -6.70 6.12 -0.19
N LEU A 107 -6.34 5.36 0.85
CA LEU A 107 -5.15 5.65 1.68
C LEU A 107 -3.88 5.71 0.82
N LYS A 108 -3.68 4.70 -0.03
CA LYS A 108 -2.52 4.62 -0.92
C LYS A 108 -2.49 5.79 -1.90
N ALA A 109 -3.62 6.16 -2.49
CA ALA A 109 -3.71 7.31 -3.40
C ALA A 109 -3.37 8.62 -2.67
N ASN A 110 -3.92 8.84 -1.47
CA ASN A 110 -3.65 10.04 -0.69
C ASN A 110 -2.17 10.17 -0.28
N CYS A 111 -1.56 9.06 0.17
CA CYS A 111 -0.13 9.03 0.47
C CYS A 111 0.73 9.31 -0.77
N THR A 112 0.34 8.77 -1.93
CA THR A 112 1.04 9.02 -3.20
C THR A 112 0.98 10.50 -3.59
N ARG A 113 -0.18 11.15 -3.39
CA ARG A 113 -0.33 12.60 -3.59
C ARG A 113 0.60 13.39 -2.65
N GLY A 114 0.56 13.12 -1.34
CA GLY A 114 1.39 13.85 -0.38
C GLY A 114 2.88 13.69 -0.60
N LEU A 115 3.33 12.50 -1.04
CA LEU A 115 4.71 12.25 -1.46
C LEU A 115 5.08 13.08 -2.69
N ARG A 116 4.22 13.11 -3.73
CA ARG A 116 4.44 13.90 -4.95
C ARG A 116 4.56 15.40 -4.71
N GLU A 117 3.81 15.92 -3.75
CA GLU A 117 3.85 17.34 -3.38
C GLU A 117 5.16 17.74 -2.68
N ARG A 118 5.85 16.79 -2.03
CA ARG A 118 7.01 17.05 -1.17
C ARG A 118 8.33 16.52 -1.71
N ASP A 119 8.27 15.59 -2.66
CA ASP A 119 9.46 14.93 -3.19
C ASP A 119 9.32 14.69 -4.70
N SER A 120 10.16 15.38 -5.47
CA SER A 120 10.16 15.34 -6.93
C SER A 120 10.45 13.95 -7.49
N ARG A 121 11.07 13.04 -6.73
CA ARG A 121 11.32 11.67 -7.17
C ARG A 121 10.03 10.87 -7.39
N PHE A 122 8.92 11.26 -6.76
CA PHE A 122 7.62 10.61 -6.96
C PHE A 122 6.76 11.26 -8.07
N GLN A 123 7.24 12.35 -8.66
CA GLN A 123 6.57 13.06 -9.76
C GLN A 123 6.90 12.34 -11.07
N GLY A 124 5.96 11.51 -11.53
CA GLY A 124 6.05 10.72 -12.75
C GLY A 124 4.68 10.33 -13.27
#